data_AF-Q6EF55-F1
#
_entry.id   AF-Q6EF55-F1
#
_cell.length_a   1.000
_cell.length_b   1.000
_cell.length_c   1.000
_cell.angle_alpha   90.00
_cell.angle_beta   90.00
_cell.angle_gamma   90.00
#
_symmetry.space_group_name_H-M   'P 1'
#
loop_
_entity.id
_entity.type
_entity.pdbx_description
1 polymer ?
#
loop_
_entity_poly.entity_id
_entity_poly.type
_entity_poly.pdbx_seq_one_letter_code
_entity_poly.pdbx_strand_id
1 'polypeptide(L)'
;MQTKIVGVVIPIYNVEKYLKECLDSVINQTYINLEIILVNDGSTDENSLNIAKEYTLKDKRITLFDKENGGQSTARNVGIEFFSKEYHFKNITQELKENSLVEFKLSNEDNPYNIYKIYKSSNFFKNKDELLNFRAPDIDYIIFLDSDDYWELNCIEECVPRMDGVEVVWFDFEIFLDGIDGKNVWNYNDHKTDLEYLRYTENQYTNFNDIIARITKEDIFGFSSATYCMIDFALIELNTLRFINGIYAEDHHFSIILFSLSKMIYIIKSKKYKYRLRQNSSSNHDGNFNKTSFPLYLDYILKDFNHNYFMAKKYYIYASWIITCNTLLDFLKSKNRCFMDTIIYAFINKYFNAGLILLKFNSDPMRIKDKFLLNKQSFAFKYPLINASNIIKFSLEYRIGELLCKKKKILFIFNIIKALYDIKNQDKFISHYKKFDLKEYIDYHEALKIKNHLSYKLGNAIVLSFKYWYKGRLLKLPFELVSIYKKHKRTKR
;
A
#
# COMPACT_ATOMS: atom_id res chain seq x y z
N MET A 1 -2.23 0.85 -38.17
CA MET A 1 -1.59 2.13 -37.82
C MET A 1 -1.71 2.27 -36.31
N GLN A 2 -0.60 2.47 -35.59
CA GLN A 2 -0.62 2.69 -34.15
C GLN A 2 -1.18 4.10 -33.89
N THR A 3 -2.47 4.22 -33.58
CA THR A 3 -3.16 5.53 -33.45
C THR A 3 -3.30 6.01 -32.01
N LYS A 4 -3.11 5.13 -31.02
CA LYS A 4 -3.34 5.42 -29.60
C LYS A 4 -2.05 5.91 -28.94
N ILE A 5 -2.14 6.90 -28.06
CA ILE A 5 -0.97 7.39 -27.31
C ILE A 5 -0.98 6.74 -25.93
N VAL A 6 0.14 6.15 -25.53
CA VAL A 6 0.31 5.53 -24.22
C VAL A 6 1.22 6.37 -23.34
N GLY A 7 0.67 6.88 -22.23
CA GLY A 7 1.41 7.55 -21.17
C GLY A 7 2.08 6.53 -20.24
N VAL A 8 3.40 6.58 -20.15
CA VAL A 8 4.21 5.75 -19.24
C VAL A 8 4.66 6.60 -18.06
N VAL A 9 4.47 6.14 -16.83
CA VAL A 9 4.94 6.87 -15.62
C VAL A 9 5.88 6.00 -14.80
N ILE A 10 7.09 6.52 -14.53
CA ILE A 10 8.18 5.81 -13.85
C ILE A 10 8.68 6.63 -12.65
N PRO A 11 8.36 6.25 -11.41
CA PRO A 11 8.90 6.88 -10.21
C PRO A 11 10.35 6.42 -9.95
N ILE A 12 11.27 7.35 -9.72
CA ILE A 12 12.72 7.08 -9.56
C ILE A 12 13.17 7.55 -8.18
N TYR A 13 13.73 6.65 -7.38
CA TYR A 13 14.36 7.00 -6.09
C TYR A 13 15.49 6.04 -5.73
N ASN A 14 16.74 6.50 -5.82
CA ASN A 14 17.94 5.74 -5.44
C ASN A 14 18.05 4.35 -6.10
N VAL A 15 17.94 4.31 -7.43
CA VAL A 15 17.88 3.08 -8.26
C VAL A 15 18.93 3.06 -9.36
N GLU A 16 20.04 3.79 -9.22
CA GLU A 16 21.06 3.95 -10.26
C GLU A 16 21.56 2.63 -10.89
N LYS A 17 21.57 1.54 -10.11
CA LYS A 17 22.00 0.21 -10.54
C LYS A 17 21.06 -0.47 -11.52
N TYR A 18 19.78 -0.12 -11.49
CA TYR A 18 18.69 -0.82 -12.21
C TYR A 18 18.03 0.07 -13.27
N LEU A 19 18.12 1.40 -13.08
CA LEU A 19 17.40 2.37 -13.89
C LEU A 19 17.67 2.26 -15.39
N LYS A 20 18.90 1.98 -15.81
CA LYS A 20 19.23 1.85 -17.25
C LYS A 20 18.48 0.70 -17.92
N GLU A 21 18.41 -0.46 -17.26
CA GLU A 21 17.69 -1.64 -17.77
C GLU A 21 16.17 -1.37 -17.85
N CYS A 22 15.62 -0.73 -16.82
CA CYS A 22 14.23 -0.26 -16.82
C CYS A 22 13.96 0.65 -18.03
N LEU A 23 14.74 1.72 -18.19
CA LEU A 23 14.54 2.71 -19.24
C LEU A 23 14.80 2.15 -20.65
N ASP A 24 15.80 1.28 -20.83
CA ASP A 24 16.06 0.60 -22.09
C ASP A 24 14.88 -0.30 -22.50
N SER A 25 14.22 -0.96 -21.55
CA SER A 25 13.02 -1.76 -21.84
C SER A 25 11.82 -0.93 -22.34
N VAL A 26 11.76 0.35 -21.94
CA VAL A 26 10.67 1.26 -22.30
C VAL A 26 10.93 1.93 -23.65
N ILE A 27 12.12 2.52 -23.84
CA ILE A 27 12.40 3.25 -25.09
C ILE A 27 12.47 2.31 -26.30
N ASN A 28 12.81 1.04 -26.09
CA ASN A 28 12.90 0.02 -27.14
C ASN A 28 11.61 -0.82 -27.31
N GLN A 29 10.49 -0.44 -26.69
CA GLN A 29 9.20 -1.10 -26.94
C GLN A 29 8.89 -1.12 -28.45
N THR A 30 8.33 -2.22 -28.94
CA THR A 30 7.92 -2.35 -30.35
C THR A 30 6.77 -1.41 -30.71
N TYR A 31 5.99 -0.99 -29.70
CA TYR A 31 5.01 0.08 -29.82
C TYR A 31 5.68 1.44 -29.62
N ILE A 32 5.57 2.34 -30.60
CA ILE A 32 6.39 3.56 -30.60
C ILE A 32 5.68 4.82 -30.08
N ASN A 33 4.34 4.83 -30.10
CA ASN A 33 3.54 6.02 -29.77
C ASN A 33 3.38 6.21 -28.25
N LEU A 34 4.47 6.59 -27.60
CA LEU A 34 4.59 6.71 -26.15
C LEU A 34 4.86 8.16 -25.74
N GLU A 35 4.33 8.54 -24.58
CA GLU A 35 4.72 9.73 -23.81
C GLU A 35 5.24 9.26 -22.46
N ILE A 36 6.51 9.51 -22.16
CA ILE A 36 7.19 8.87 -21.02
C ILE A 36 7.51 9.91 -19.96
N ILE A 37 7.00 9.71 -18.74
CA ILE A 37 7.20 10.59 -17.60
C ILE A 37 8.12 9.90 -16.60
N LEU A 38 9.32 10.46 -16.45
CA LEU A 38 10.23 10.10 -15.39
C LEU A 38 10.04 11.06 -14.23
N VAL A 39 9.89 10.55 -13.01
CA VAL A 39 9.76 11.40 -11.83
C VAL A 39 10.84 11.05 -10.83
N ASN A 40 11.92 11.84 -10.80
CA ASN A 40 12.93 11.78 -9.75
C ASN A 40 12.31 12.28 -8.44
N ASP A 41 12.06 11.36 -7.52
CA ASP A 41 11.48 11.57 -6.21
C ASP A 41 12.57 11.93 -5.18
N GLY A 42 13.43 12.89 -5.52
CA GLY A 42 14.49 13.37 -4.63
C GLY A 42 15.61 12.36 -4.38
N SER A 43 16.07 11.64 -5.41
CA SER A 43 17.21 10.72 -5.28
C SER A 43 18.45 11.43 -4.71
N THR A 44 19.13 10.72 -3.82
CA THR A 44 20.37 11.13 -3.15
C THR A 44 21.57 10.25 -3.51
N ASP A 45 21.37 9.22 -4.34
CA ASP A 45 22.46 8.46 -4.93
C ASP A 45 23.23 9.30 -5.97
N GLU A 46 24.36 8.77 -6.44
CA GLU A 46 25.27 9.54 -7.29
C GLU A 46 24.71 9.75 -8.70
N ASN A 47 23.95 8.77 -9.22
CA ASN A 47 23.66 8.72 -10.65
C ASN A 47 22.19 8.65 -11.07
N SER A 48 21.19 8.39 -10.21
CA SER A 48 19.80 8.20 -10.69
C SER A 48 19.28 9.39 -11.48
N LEU A 49 19.47 10.61 -10.96
CA LEU A 49 19.05 11.83 -11.66
C LEU A 49 19.84 12.07 -12.95
N ASN A 50 21.14 11.78 -12.96
CA ASN A 50 21.99 11.94 -14.14
C ASN A 50 21.62 10.96 -15.26
N ILE A 51 21.34 9.70 -14.90
CA ILE A 51 20.82 8.69 -15.83
C ILE A 51 19.48 9.15 -16.40
N ALA A 52 18.54 9.62 -15.56
CA ALA A 52 17.26 10.12 -16.05
C ALA A 52 17.41 11.30 -17.02
N LYS A 53 18.35 12.22 -16.76
CA LYS A 53 18.69 13.33 -17.66
C LYS A 53 19.31 12.86 -18.99
N GLU A 54 20.21 11.88 -18.93
CA GLU A 54 20.82 11.24 -20.11
C GLU A 54 19.74 10.65 -21.02
N TYR A 55 18.81 9.88 -20.45
CA TYR A 55 17.71 9.29 -21.22
C TYR A 55 16.74 10.36 -21.74
N THR A 56 16.47 11.41 -20.96
CA THR A 56 15.66 12.55 -21.43
C THR A 56 16.27 13.21 -22.66
N LEU A 57 17.60 13.29 -22.77
CA LEU A 57 18.26 13.77 -23.98
C LEU A 57 18.18 12.75 -25.13
N LYS A 58 18.40 11.46 -24.81
CA LYS A 58 18.42 10.33 -25.75
C LYS A 58 17.09 10.10 -26.46
N ASP A 59 15.95 10.29 -25.77
CA ASP A 59 14.61 10.04 -26.30
C ASP A 59 13.68 11.24 -26.09
N LYS A 60 13.25 11.88 -27.18
CA LYS A 60 12.40 13.08 -27.15
C LYS A 60 11.01 12.83 -26.54
N ARG A 61 10.55 11.58 -26.44
CA ARG A 61 9.28 11.20 -25.81
C ARG A 61 9.31 11.36 -24.30
N ILE A 62 10.50 11.47 -23.70
CA ILE A 62 10.67 11.57 -22.25
C ILE A 62 10.48 13.02 -21.77
N THR A 63 9.74 13.19 -20.69
CA THR A 63 9.68 14.39 -19.85
C THR A 63 10.11 14.00 -18.43
N LEU A 64 11.08 14.69 -17.84
CA LEU A 64 11.60 14.38 -16.50
C LEU A 64 11.18 15.45 -15.49
N PHE A 65 10.58 15.02 -14.39
CA PHE A 65 10.28 15.83 -13.21
C PHE A 65 11.31 15.57 -12.12
N ASP A 66 11.83 16.63 -11.51
CA ASP A 66 12.72 16.57 -10.35
C ASP A 66 12.05 17.30 -9.17
N LYS A 67 11.81 16.57 -8.08
CA LYS A 67 11.00 17.06 -6.94
C LYS A 67 11.54 16.58 -5.60
N GLU A 68 10.99 17.12 -4.52
CA GLU A 68 11.27 16.63 -3.16
C GLU A 68 10.80 15.17 -2.97
N ASN A 69 11.55 14.43 -2.14
CA ASN A 69 11.20 13.07 -1.77
C ASN A 69 9.87 13.02 -0.99
N GLY A 70 8.87 12.34 -1.56
CA GLY A 70 7.55 12.16 -0.97
C GLY A 70 6.99 10.74 -1.08
N GLY A 71 7.73 9.84 -1.73
CA GLY A 71 7.36 8.44 -1.95
C GLY A 71 6.72 8.19 -3.32
N GLN A 72 6.68 6.92 -3.72
CA GLN A 72 6.23 6.47 -5.05
C GLN A 72 4.81 6.93 -5.42
N SER A 73 3.87 6.97 -4.46
CA SER A 73 2.52 7.52 -4.66
C SER A 73 2.55 8.94 -5.23
N THR A 74 3.35 9.82 -4.62
CA THR A 74 3.47 11.22 -5.06
C THR A 74 4.04 11.30 -6.46
N ALA A 75 5.02 10.46 -6.79
CA ALA A 75 5.64 10.44 -8.11
C ALA A 75 4.70 9.90 -9.20
N ARG A 76 3.90 8.86 -8.90
CA ARG A 76 2.86 8.38 -9.83
C ARG A 76 1.78 9.44 -10.05
N ASN A 77 1.36 10.13 -8.98
CA ASN A 77 0.38 11.21 -9.06
C ASN A 77 0.89 12.39 -9.90
N VAL A 78 2.17 12.78 -9.82
CA VAL A 78 2.76 13.79 -10.71
C VAL A 78 2.55 13.43 -12.18
N GLY A 79 2.76 12.16 -12.55
CA GLY A 79 2.49 11.69 -13.92
C GLY A 79 1.01 11.79 -14.30
N ILE A 80 0.10 11.37 -13.43
CA ILE A 80 -1.35 11.46 -13.65
C ILE A 80 -1.77 12.94 -13.84
N GLU A 81 -1.32 13.83 -12.96
CA GLU A 81 -1.68 15.25 -12.97
C GLU A 81 -1.09 15.98 -14.18
N PHE A 82 0.11 15.59 -14.62
CA PHE A 82 0.70 16.06 -15.86
C PHE A 82 -0.22 15.76 -17.05
N PHE A 83 -0.62 14.49 -17.22
CA PHE A 83 -1.50 14.09 -18.32
C PHE A 83 -2.93 14.66 -18.17
N SER A 84 -3.39 14.91 -16.94
CA SER A 84 -4.67 15.59 -16.65
C SER A 84 -4.61 17.11 -16.88
N LYS A 85 -3.46 17.64 -17.32
CA LYS A 85 -3.22 19.08 -17.59
C LYS A 85 -3.46 19.99 -16.37
N GLU A 86 -3.20 19.47 -15.18
CA GLU A 86 -3.37 20.22 -13.92
C GLU A 86 -2.20 21.18 -13.64
N TYR A 87 -1.12 21.06 -14.40
CA TYR A 87 0.06 21.92 -14.30
C TYR A 87 0.09 23.01 -15.37
N HIS A 88 0.53 24.20 -14.97
CA HIS A 88 0.93 25.25 -15.89
C HIS A 88 2.44 25.47 -15.80
N PHE A 89 3.10 25.51 -16.96
CA PHE A 89 4.55 25.62 -17.04
C PHE A 89 4.99 27.07 -17.21
N LYS A 90 6.11 27.40 -16.56
CA LYS A 90 6.89 28.60 -16.81
C LYS A 90 8.27 28.20 -17.27
N ASN A 91 8.62 28.62 -18.48
CA ASN A 91 9.93 28.34 -19.07
C ASN A 91 11.03 29.03 -18.28
N ILE A 92 12.09 28.28 -17.99
CA ILE A 92 13.36 28.82 -17.47
C ILE A 92 14.30 29.05 -18.65
N THR A 93 14.44 28.05 -19.52
CA THR A 93 15.22 28.15 -20.75
C THR A 93 14.45 28.94 -21.81
N GLN A 94 15.03 30.03 -22.33
CA GLN A 94 14.41 30.90 -23.34
C GLN A 94 14.96 30.71 -24.77
N GLU A 95 16.07 29.99 -24.90
CA GLU A 95 16.75 29.74 -26.18
C GLU A 95 16.95 28.23 -26.38
N LEU A 96 16.67 27.75 -27.59
CA LEU A 96 16.89 26.36 -27.96
C LEU A 96 18.36 26.17 -28.34
N LYS A 97 19.09 25.42 -27.52
CA LYS A 97 20.40 24.90 -27.86
C LYS A 97 20.26 23.44 -28.32
N GLU A 98 20.89 23.11 -29.43
CA GLU A 98 20.86 21.75 -29.99
C GLU A 98 21.38 20.73 -28.96
N ASN A 99 20.72 19.58 -28.89
CA ASN A 99 21.08 18.45 -28.04
C ASN A 99 21.29 18.82 -26.56
N SER A 100 20.36 19.61 -26.00
CA SER A 100 20.40 20.10 -24.62
C SER A 100 19.07 19.91 -23.91
N LEU A 101 19.07 20.00 -22.57
CA LEU A 101 17.85 19.96 -21.79
C LEU A 101 17.25 21.37 -21.67
N VAL A 102 15.98 21.47 -22.04
CA VAL A 102 15.14 22.63 -21.74
C VAL A 102 14.59 22.47 -20.33
N GLU A 103 14.71 23.52 -19.52
CA GLU A 103 14.21 23.55 -18.15
C GLU A 103 12.92 24.37 -18.05
N PHE A 104 11.96 23.82 -17.29
CA PHE A 104 10.73 24.48 -16.87
C PHE A 104 10.58 24.41 -15.36
N LYS A 105 9.70 25.26 -14.83
CA LYS A 105 9.13 25.15 -13.48
C LYS A 105 7.63 25.28 -13.57
N LEU A 106 6.93 24.94 -12.50
CA LEU A 106 5.51 25.26 -12.38
C LEU A 106 5.34 26.79 -12.22
N SER A 107 4.32 27.36 -12.88
CA SER A 107 3.98 28.78 -12.78
C SER A 107 3.11 29.11 -11.56
N ASN A 108 2.42 28.11 -11.02
CA ASN A 108 1.38 28.27 -10.01
C ASN A 108 2.02 28.40 -8.63
N GLU A 109 1.34 29.09 -7.70
CA GLU A 109 1.67 29.01 -6.27
C GLU A 109 1.45 27.59 -5.72
N ASP A 110 0.54 26.82 -6.34
CA ASP A 110 0.25 25.44 -5.98
C ASP A 110 1.29 24.49 -6.59
N ASN A 111 2.24 24.06 -5.75
CA ASN A 111 3.27 23.07 -6.05
C ASN A 111 3.23 22.00 -4.95
N PRO A 112 2.18 21.14 -4.91
CA PRO A 112 1.89 20.27 -3.78
C PRO A 112 2.97 19.20 -3.53
N TYR A 113 3.83 18.96 -4.52
CA TYR A 113 4.91 17.99 -4.48
C TYR A 113 6.31 18.59 -4.45
N ASN A 114 6.42 19.92 -4.27
CA ASN A 114 7.70 20.63 -4.27
C ASN A 114 8.57 20.24 -5.49
N ILE A 115 7.98 20.29 -6.68
CA ILE A 115 8.69 20.10 -7.96
C ILE A 115 9.65 21.26 -8.16
N TYR A 116 10.94 20.95 -8.24
CA TYR A 116 12.02 21.92 -8.40
C TYR A 116 12.19 22.32 -9.86
N LYS A 117 12.27 21.31 -10.73
CA LYS A 117 12.56 21.48 -12.16
C LYS A 117 11.87 20.40 -12.98
N ILE A 118 11.57 20.75 -14.22
CA ILE A 118 11.05 19.86 -15.25
C ILE A 118 11.97 19.98 -16.45
N TYR A 119 12.32 18.85 -17.05
CA TYR A 119 13.27 18.73 -18.13
C TYR A 119 12.62 18.12 -19.37
N LYS A 120 12.91 18.69 -20.54
CA LYS A 120 12.55 18.13 -21.85
C LYS A 120 13.73 18.24 -22.80
N SER A 121 13.90 17.27 -23.70
CA SER A 121 14.91 17.38 -24.76
C SER A 121 14.62 18.58 -25.66
N SER A 122 15.64 19.35 -26.02
CA SER A 122 15.50 20.39 -27.05
C SER A 122 15.11 19.81 -28.41
N ASN A 123 15.44 18.54 -28.66
CA ASN A 123 15.08 17.81 -29.88
C ASN A 123 13.56 17.54 -30.02
N PHE A 124 12.76 17.82 -28.97
CA PHE A 124 11.30 17.78 -29.04
C PHE A 124 10.72 18.99 -29.76
N PHE A 125 11.32 20.17 -29.58
CA PHE A 125 10.78 21.44 -30.06
C PHE A 125 11.32 21.77 -31.46
N LYS A 126 10.42 22.05 -32.41
CA LYS A 126 10.82 22.45 -33.77
C LYS A 126 11.20 23.93 -33.86
N ASN A 127 10.65 24.76 -32.97
CA ASN A 127 10.86 26.20 -32.96
C ASN A 127 10.61 26.77 -31.55
N LYS A 128 10.93 28.06 -31.38
CA LYS A 128 10.78 28.77 -30.09
C LYS A 128 9.32 28.91 -29.65
N ASP A 129 8.37 28.93 -30.58
CA ASP A 129 6.95 29.07 -30.22
C ASP A 129 6.41 27.78 -29.60
N GLU A 130 6.80 26.60 -30.10
CA GLU A 130 6.49 25.32 -29.45
C GLU A 130 7.09 25.22 -28.05
N LEU A 131 8.31 25.74 -27.86
CA LEU A 131 8.96 25.83 -26.56
C LEU A 131 8.13 26.68 -25.58
N LEU A 132 7.78 27.90 -25.98
CA LEU A 132 7.07 28.87 -25.12
C LEU A 132 5.62 28.46 -24.81
N ASN A 133 5.02 27.62 -25.66
CA ASN A 133 3.66 27.13 -25.52
C ASN A 133 3.59 25.64 -25.18
N PHE A 134 4.67 25.07 -24.62
CA PHE A 134 4.71 23.67 -24.24
C PHE A 134 3.56 23.33 -23.28
N ARG A 135 2.86 22.23 -23.59
CA ARG A 135 1.77 21.68 -22.79
C ARG A 135 1.91 20.17 -22.71
N ALA A 136 1.29 19.58 -21.69
CA ALA A 136 1.20 18.14 -21.61
C ALA A 136 0.45 17.59 -22.84
N PRO A 137 0.96 16.50 -23.46
CA PRO A 137 0.30 15.84 -24.57
C PRO A 137 -0.95 15.09 -24.09
N ASP A 138 -1.90 14.90 -25.00
CA ASP A 138 -3.05 14.01 -24.78
C ASP A 138 -2.61 12.55 -24.84
N ILE A 139 -3.20 11.71 -23.98
CA ILE A 139 -2.98 10.26 -23.99
C ILE A 139 -4.32 9.53 -24.00
N ASP A 140 -4.34 8.34 -24.61
CA ASP A 140 -5.51 7.45 -24.55
C ASP A 140 -5.41 6.52 -23.35
N TYR A 141 -4.22 5.97 -23.11
CA TYR A 141 -3.99 4.96 -22.08
C TYR A 141 -2.83 5.35 -21.17
N ILE A 142 -2.88 4.94 -19.91
CA ILE A 142 -1.79 5.12 -18.94
C ILE A 142 -1.31 3.78 -18.39
N ILE A 143 -0.01 3.68 -18.13
CA ILE A 143 0.65 2.50 -17.54
C ILE A 143 1.79 2.94 -16.61
N PHE A 144 1.98 2.21 -15.51
CA PHE A 144 3.01 2.48 -14.50
C PHE A 144 4.10 1.40 -14.54
N LEU A 145 5.37 1.78 -14.36
CA LEU A 145 6.50 0.86 -14.23
C LEU A 145 7.38 1.28 -13.07
N ASP A 146 7.73 0.34 -12.19
CA ASP A 146 8.70 0.61 -11.12
C ASP A 146 10.13 0.64 -11.71
N SER A 147 10.93 1.60 -11.23
CA SER A 147 12.23 1.95 -11.84
C SER A 147 13.35 0.90 -11.70
N ASP A 148 13.10 -0.18 -10.96
CA ASP A 148 13.97 -1.34 -10.81
C ASP A 148 13.46 -2.61 -11.51
N ASP A 149 12.29 -2.51 -12.14
CA ASP A 149 11.67 -3.53 -12.96
C ASP A 149 11.78 -3.19 -14.44
N TYR A 150 11.34 -4.10 -15.31
CA TYR A 150 11.34 -3.87 -16.75
C TYR A 150 10.26 -4.69 -17.46
N TRP A 151 9.98 -4.36 -18.71
CA TRP A 151 9.00 -5.07 -19.54
C TRP A 151 9.64 -5.95 -20.61
N GLU A 152 8.89 -6.95 -21.05
CA GLU A 152 9.11 -7.58 -22.36
C GLU A 152 8.94 -6.54 -23.49
N LEU A 153 9.73 -6.64 -24.55
CA LEU A 153 9.77 -5.63 -25.64
C LEU A 153 8.42 -5.42 -26.35
N ASN A 154 7.54 -6.41 -26.32
CA ASN A 154 6.23 -6.36 -26.95
C ASN A 154 5.07 -6.14 -25.96
N CYS A 155 5.35 -5.76 -24.71
CA CYS A 155 4.35 -5.55 -23.65
C CYS A 155 3.24 -4.58 -24.12
N ILE A 156 3.62 -3.37 -24.53
CA ILE A 156 2.66 -2.34 -24.94
C ILE A 156 1.95 -2.71 -26.25
N GLU A 157 2.68 -3.28 -27.21
CA GLU A 157 2.14 -3.73 -28.50
C GLU A 157 1.06 -4.78 -28.32
N GLU A 158 1.18 -5.67 -27.33
CA GLU A 158 0.13 -6.64 -27.03
C GLU A 158 -1.05 -6.03 -26.29
N CYS A 159 -0.84 -5.04 -25.44
CA CYS A 159 -1.91 -4.42 -24.66
C CYS A 159 -2.82 -3.53 -25.52
N VAL A 160 -2.24 -2.66 -26.36
CA VAL A 160 -3.01 -1.63 -27.08
C VAL A 160 -4.18 -2.18 -27.91
N PRO A 161 -4.03 -3.25 -28.72
CA PRO A 161 -5.15 -3.82 -29.47
C PRO A 161 -6.26 -4.43 -28.61
N ARG A 162 -5.96 -4.75 -27.34
CA ARG A 162 -6.89 -5.39 -26.40
C ARG A 162 -7.62 -4.39 -25.50
N MET A 163 -7.26 -3.10 -25.58
CA MET A 163 -7.99 -2.02 -24.91
C MET A 163 -9.33 -1.73 -25.59
N ASP A 164 -9.57 -2.19 -26.82
CA ASP A 164 -10.84 -1.98 -27.50
C ASP A 164 -12.00 -2.64 -26.73
N GLY A 165 -12.95 -1.83 -26.28
CA GLY A 165 -14.11 -2.29 -25.51
C GLY A 165 -13.86 -2.63 -24.04
N VAL A 166 -12.68 -2.33 -23.48
CA VAL A 166 -12.37 -2.54 -22.06
C VAL A 166 -11.72 -1.33 -21.42
N GLU A 167 -11.89 -1.15 -20.12
CA GLU A 167 -11.25 -0.02 -19.41
C GLU A 167 -9.87 -0.39 -18.82
N VAL A 168 -9.59 -1.69 -18.69
CA VAL A 168 -8.30 -2.20 -18.19
C VAL A 168 -7.89 -3.44 -18.95
N VAL A 169 -6.65 -3.45 -19.44
CA VAL A 169 -5.93 -4.67 -19.81
C VAL A 169 -5.01 -5.04 -18.67
N TRP A 170 -5.26 -6.18 -18.04
CA TRP A 170 -4.48 -6.70 -16.92
C TRP A 170 -3.57 -7.83 -17.39
N PHE A 171 -2.25 -7.69 -17.21
CA PHE A 171 -1.28 -8.66 -17.69
C PHE A 171 -0.45 -9.25 -16.55
N ASP A 172 0.15 -10.41 -16.82
CA ASP A 172 0.88 -11.16 -15.80
C ASP A 172 2.34 -10.69 -15.65
N PHE A 173 2.98 -11.13 -14.57
CA PHE A 173 4.38 -10.84 -14.28
C PHE A 173 5.22 -12.10 -14.04
N GLU A 174 6.54 -11.96 -14.12
CA GLU A 174 7.50 -12.99 -13.76
C GLU A 174 8.41 -12.44 -12.67
N ILE A 175 8.49 -13.18 -11.57
CA ILE A 175 9.35 -12.84 -10.44
C ILE A 175 10.75 -13.40 -10.71
N PHE A 176 11.79 -12.59 -10.49
CA PHE A 176 13.16 -13.07 -10.41
C PHE A 176 13.90 -12.46 -9.21
N LEU A 177 14.88 -13.20 -8.69
CA LEU A 177 15.68 -12.79 -7.54
C LEU A 177 17.00 -12.17 -8.01
N ASP A 178 17.35 -11.02 -7.43
CA ASP A 178 18.60 -10.32 -7.71
C ASP A 178 19.35 -10.05 -6.40
N GLY A 179 20.43 -10.80 -6.18
CA GLY A 179 21.30 -10.65 -5.02
C GLY A 179 20.68 -11.08 -3.68
N ILE A 180 19.61 -11.88 -3.68
CA ILE A 180 18.94 -12.39 -2.47
C ILE A 180 18.69 -13.91 -2.54
N ASP A 181 18.64 -14.59 -1.40
CA ASP A 181 18.40 -16.05 -1.31
C ASP A 181 16.90 -16.45 -1.37
N GLY A 182 16.03 -15.44 -1.38
CA GLY A 182 14.58 -15.57 -1.49
C GLY A 182 13.84 -15.95 -0.20
N LYS A 183 14.50 -16.46 0.86
CA LYS A 183 13.81 -17.16 1.97
C LYS A 183 12.73 -16.36 2.70
N ASN A 184 12.85 -15.04 2.69
CA ASN A 184 11.93 -14.12 3.35
C ASN A 184 11.09 -13.30 2.37
N VAL A 185 11.08 -13.67 1.10
CA VAL A 185 10.25 -13.02 0.08
C VAL A 185 8.81 -13.47 0.26
N TRP A 186 7.87 -12.53 0.10
CA TRP A 186 6.48 -12.89 -0.11
C TRP A 186 6.38 -13.93 -1.24
N ASN A 187 5.64 -15.01 -1.00
CA ASN A 187 5.54 -16.10 -1.96
C ASN A 187 6.79 -16.95 -2.22
N TYR A 188 7.77 -16.95 -1.31
CA TYR A 188 8.97 -17.78 -1.48
C TYR A 188 8.71 -19.25 -1.83
N ASN A 189 7.62 -19.84 -1.33
CA ASN A 189 7.37 -21.27 -1.51
C ASN A 189 6.65 -21.63 -2.82
N ASP A 190 5.89 -20.73 -3.43
CA ASP A 190 5.13 -21.05 -4.65
C ASP A 190 5.23 -20.04 -5.79
N HIS A 191 5.86 -18.87 -5.58
CA HIS A 191 6.19 -17.84 -6.59
C HIS A 191 5.04 -17.48 -7.54
N LYS A 192 3.80 -17.66 -7.08
CA LYS A 192 2.61 -17.38 -7.86
C LYS A 192 2.41 -15.90 -8.09
N THR A 193 1.91 -15.57 -9.26
CA THR A 193 1.39 -14.23 -9.55
C THR A 193 -0.04 -14.07 -9.06
N ASP A 194 -0.57 -12.85 -9.13
CA ASP A 194 -1.97 -12.59 -8.79
C ASP A 194 -2.93 -13.36 -9.69
N LEU A 195 -2.63 -13.50 -10.98
CA LEU A 195 -3.47 -14.29 -11.90
C LEU A 195 -3.46 -15.78 -11.52
N GLU A 196 -2.30 -16.30 -11.12
CA GLU A 196 -2.15 -17.69 -10.68
C GLU A 196 -2.88 -17.94 -9.35
N TYR A 197 -2.80 -16.99 -8.42
CA TYR A 197 -3.57 -17.02 -7.17
C TYR A 197 -5.08 -17.02 -7.39
N LEU A 198 -5.55 -16.20 -8.33
CA LEU A 198 -6.96 -16.11 -8.69
C LEU A 198 -7.42 -17.22 -9.65
N ARG A 199 -6.52 -18.13 -10.01
CA ARG A 199 -6.78 -19.28 -10.89
C ARG A 199 -7.29 -18.86 -12.28
N TYR A 200 -6.70 -17.82 -12.85
CA TYR A 200 -6.84 -17.51 -14.27
C TYR A 200 -5.82 -18.32 -15.08
N THR A 201 -6.30 -19.10 -16.04
CA THR A 201 -5.48 -20.05 -16.81
C THR A 201 -5.33 -19.68 -18.28
N GLU A 202 -6.08 -18.69 -18.75
CA GLU A 202 -6.12 -18.28 -20.15
C GLU A 202 -6.41 -16.78 -20.28
N ASN A 203 -6.12 -16.23 -21.46
CA ASN A 203 -6.54 -14.89 -21.82
C ASN A 203 -8.08 -14.86 -21.90
N GLN A 204 -8.71 -13.90 -21.21
CA GLN A 204 -10.16 -13.84 -21.16
C GLN A 204 -10.66 -12.46 -20.75
N TYR A 205 -11.92 -12.20 -21.06
CA TYR A 205 -12.65 -11.08 -20.46
C TYR A 205 -13.07 -11.44 -19.04
N THR A 206 -13.02 -10.47 -18.14
CA THR A 206 -13.52 -10.57 -16.78
C THR A 206 -14.13 -9.23 -16.35
N ASN A 207 -14.61 -9.17 -15.12
CA ASN A 207 -15.07 -7.95 -14.47
C ASN A 207 -14.74 -8.01 -12.98
N PHE A 208 -14.94 -6.89 -12.29
CA PHE A 208 -14.63 -6.80 -10.87
C PHE A 208 -15.38 -7.80 -9.99
N ASN A 209 -16.62 -8.16 -10.33
CA ASN A 209 -17.40 -9.11 -9.54
C ASN A 209 -16.80 -10.53 -9.57
N ASP A 210 -16.26 -10.97 -10.71
CA ASP A 210 -15.54 -12.24 -10.79
C ASP A 210 -14.21 -12.18 -10.02
N ILE A 211 -13.45 -11.10 -10.20
CA ILE A 211 -12.18 -10.88 -9.48
C ILE A 211 -12.39 -10.92 -7.97
N ILE A 212 -13.34 -10.15 -7.45
CA ILE A 212 -13.57 -10.05 -6.00
C ILE A 212 -14.15 -11.35 -5.42
N ALA A 213 -14.94 -12.10 -6.20
CA ALA A 213 -15.41 -13.43 -5.80
C ALA A 213 -14.24 -14.42 -5.65
N ARG A 214 -13.27 -14.38 -6.58
CA ARG A 214 -12.03 -15.18 -6.51
C ARG A 214 -11.14 -14.75 -5.34
N ILE A 215 -10.91 -13.45 -5.14
CA ILE A 215 -10.17 -12.91 -3.99
C ILE A 215 -10.77 -13.40 -2.67
N THR A 216 -12.10 -13.36 -2.58
CA THR A 216 -12.83 -13.81 -1.39
C THR A 216 -12.70 -15.31 -1.19
N LYS A 217 -12.83 -16.11 -2.25
CA LYS A 217 -12.74 -17.57 -2.22
C LYS A 217 -11.35 -18.07 -1.83
N GLU A 218 -10.31 -17.43 -2.36
CA GLU A 218 -8.91 -17.80 -2.12
C GLU A 218 -8.31 -17.10 -0.88
N ASP A 219 -9.13 -16.34 -0.14
CA ASP A 219 -8.77 -15.59 1.07
C ASP A 219 -7.55 -14.66 0.90
N ILE A 220 -7.40 -14.03 -0.26
CA ILE A 220 -6.26 -13.16 -0.55
C ILE A 220 -6.36 -11.87 0.29
N PHE A 221 -5.26 -11.45 0.91
CA PHE A 221 -5.26 -10.32 1.85
C PHE A 221 -5.53 -8.97 1.16
N GLY A 222 -5.00 -8.75 -0.03
CA GLY A 222 -5.16 -7.49 -0.76
C GLY A 222 -5.04 -7.63 -2.26
N PHE A 223 -5.00 -6.49 -2.96
CA PHE A 223 -5.06 -6.45 -4.42
C PHE A 223 -4.31 -5.21 -4.92
N SER A 224 -3.16 -5.39 -5.57
CA SER A 224 -2.16 -4.34 -5.83
C SER A 224 -1.66 -4.35 -7.28
N SER A 225 -2.59 -4.35 -8.24
CA SER A 225 -2.32 -4.56 -9.67
C SER A 225 -2.08 -3.33 -10.53
N ALA A 226 -1.91 -2.17 -9.92
CA ALA A 226 -1.73 -0.90 -10.62
C ALA A 226 -0.48 -0.86 -11.54
N THR A 227 0.57 -1.62 -11.28
CA THR A 227 1.84 -1.60 -12.06
C THR A 227 1.90 -2.61 -13.21
N TYR A 228 0.97 -3.56 -13.28
CA TYR A 228 0.91 -4.57 -14.34
C TYR A 228 -0.43 -4.56 -15.07
N CYS A 229 -0.96 -3.35 -15.31
CA CYS A 229 -2.11 -3.14 -16.17
C CYS A 229 -1.96 -1.87 -17.02
N MET A 230 -2.60 -1.87 -18.19
CA MET A 230 -2.84 -0.69 -19.01
C MET A 230 -4.27 -0.21 -18.77
N ILE A 231 -4.43 1.10 -18.59
CA ILE A 231 -5.67 1.71 -18.09
C ILE A 231 -6.16 2.73 -19.11
N ASP A 232 -7.47 2.72 -19.39
CA ASP A 232 -8.13 3.82 -20.10
C ASP A 232 -7.99 5.11 -19.29
N PHE A 233 -7.26 6.10 -19.82
CA PHE A 233 -6.96 7.32 -19.09
C PHE A 233 -8.23 8.12 -18.75
N ALA A 234 -9.28 8.03 -19.58
CA ALA A 234 -10.56 8.67 -19.29
C ALA A 234 -11.17 8.14 -17.98
N LEU A 235 -10.94 6.87 -17.62
CA LEU A 235 -11.40 6.32 -16.34
C LEU A 235 -10.74 7.03 -15.15
N ILE A 236 -9.46 7.41 -15.27
CA ILE A 236 -8.73 8.15 -14.24
C ILE A 236 -9.27 9.58 -14.13
N GLU A 237 -9.43 10.28 -15.25
CA GLU A 237 -9.89 11.68 -15.28
C GLU A 237 -11.31 11.82 -14.76
N LEU A 238 -12.26 11.02 -15.27
CA LEU A 238 -13.68 11.09 -14.90
C LEU A 238 -13.93 10.81 -13.42
N ASN A 239 -13.02 10.09 -12.76
CA ASN A 239 -13.15 9.73 -11.35
C ASN A 239 -12.13 10.43 -10.45
N THR A 240 -11.28 11.32 -10.99
CA THR A 240 -10.20 12.00 -10.27
C THR A 240 -9.34 11.01 -9.45
N LEU A 241 -9.06 9.83 -10.03
CA LEU A 241 -8.41 8.74 -9.30
C LEU A 241 -6.93 9.07 -9.05
N ARG A 242 -6.48 8.88 -7.80
CA ARG A 242 -5.11 9.15 -7.34
C ARG A 242 -4.63 8.07 -6.36
N PHE A 243 -3.32 7.88 -6.30
CA PHE A 243 -2.68 7.12 -5.23
C PHE A 243 -2.76 7.91 -3.91
N ILE A 244 -2.89 7.21 -2.77
CA ILE A 244 -2.83 7.89 -1.47
C ILE A 244 -1.37 8.22 -1.17
N ASN A 245 -1.07 9.50 -0.96
CA ASN A 245 0.28 9.97 -0.66
C ASN A 245 0.76 9.51 0.71
N GLY A 246 2.04 9.12 0.80
CA GLY A 246 2.72 8.91 2.08
C GLY A 246 2.17 7.78 2.95
N ILE A 247 1.59 6.74 2.34
CA ILE A 247 1.18 5.52 3.04
C ILE A 247 1.92 4.30 2.49
N TYR A 248 1.97 3.24 3.30
CA TYR A 248 2.41 1.92 2.88
C TYR A 248 1.33 1.25 2.04
N ALA A 249 1.73 0.57 0.96
CA ALA A 249 0.84 -0.20 0.08
C ALA A 249 -0.27 0.67 -0.54
N GLU A 250 0.13 1.83 -1.08
CA GLU A 250 -0.75 2.81 -1.72
C GLU A 250 -1.50 2.25 -2.95
N ASP A 251 -0.89 1.27 -3.61
CA ASP A 251 -1.35 0.58 -4.80
C ASP A 251 -2.55 -0.32 -4.51
N HIS A 252 -2.70 -0.80 -3.27
CA HIS A 252 -3.91 -1.52 -2.85
C HIS A 252 -5.17 -0.67 -3.03
N HIS A 253 -5.14 0.55 -2.51
CA HIS A 253 -6.27 1.48 -2.64
C HIS A 253 -6.58 1.78 -4.10
N PHE A 254 -5.55 2.16 -4.86
CA PHE A 254 -5.68 2.54 -6.26
C PHE A 254 -6.26 1.39 -7.09
N SER A 255 -5.73 0.18 -6.94
CA SER A 255 -6.16 -1.00 -7.70
C SER A 255 -7.59 -1.41 -7.36
N ILE A 256 -7.96 -1.40 -6.08
CA ILE A 256 -9.34 -1.72 -5.67
C ILE A 256 -10.32 -0.73 -6.31
N ILE A 257 -10.06 0.58 -6.23
CA ILE A 257 -10.98 1.56 -6.82
C ILE A 257 -11.00 1.43 -8.33
N LEU A 258 -9.84 1.43 -8.99
CA LEU A 258 -9.69 1.31 -10.44
C LEU A 258 -10.52 0.15 -10.98
N PHE A 259 -10.24 -1.07 -10.53
CA PHE A 259 -10.90 -2.26 -11.05
C PHE A 259 -12.39 -2.26 -10.70
N SER A 260 -12.78 -1.69 -9.56
CA SER A 260 -14.20 -1.58 -9.18
C SER A 260 -15.00 -0.58 -10.04
N LEU A 261 -14.32 0.37 -10.69
CA LEU A 261 -14.90 1.30 -11.64
C LEU A 261 -14.94 0.72 -13.07
N SER A 262 -14.06 -0.22 -13.39
CA SER A 262 -14.01 -0.92 -14.68
C SER A 262 -15.22 -1.85 -14.86
N LYS A 263 -15.91 -1.72 -15.98
CA LYS A 263 -17.03 -2.60 -16.35
C LYS A 263 -16.52 -3.87 -16.99
N MET A 264 -15.52 -3.74 -17.84
CA MET A 264 -14.91 -4.84 -18.56
C MET A 264 -13.39 -4.75 -18.45
N ILE A 265 -12.78 -5.90 -18.18
CA ILE A 265 -11.34 -6.04 -18.02
C ILE A 265 -10.90 -7.18 -18.93
N TYR A 266 -9.80 -7.00 -19.67
CA TYR A 266 -9.21 -8.08 -20.46
C TYR A 266 -7.94 -8.58 -19.79
N ILE A 267 -7.83 -9.90 -19.60
CA ILE A 267 -6.65 -10.54 -19.02
C ILE A 267 -5.71 -11.03 -20.14
N ILE A 268 -4.43 -10.71 -20.01
CA ILE A 268 -3.33 -11.31 -20.75
C ILE A 268 -2.52 -12.19 -19.80
N LYS A 269 -2.57 -13.51 -19.96
CA LYS A 269 -1.85 -14.46 -19.09
C LYS A 269 -0.35 -14.52 -19.36
N SER A 270 0.13 -14.09 -20.53
CA SER A 270 1.57 -14.05 -20.78
C SER A 270 2.25 -13.06 -19.82
N LYS A 271 3.39 -13.46 -19.26
CA LYS A 271 4.18 -12.65 -18.33
C LYS A 271 4.87 -11.53 -19.09
N LYS A 272 4.36 -10.30 -18.96
CA LYS A 272 4.88 -9.10 -19.66
C LYS A 272 5.76 -8.22 -18.79
N TYR A 273 5.65 -8.38 -17.49
CA TYR A 273 6.37 -7.59 -16.50
C TYR A 273 7.43 -8.45 -15.80
N LYS A 274 8.65 -7.97 -15.71
CA LYS A 274 9.75 -8.64 -15.01
C LYS A 274 9.92 -7.98 -13.65
N TYR A 275 9.39 -8.64 -12.64
CA TYR A 275 9.33 -8.17 -11.26
C TYR A 275 10.60 -8.58 -10.51
N ARG A 276 11.44 -7.61 -10.18
CA ARG A 276 12.73 -7.81 -9.51
C ARG A 276 12.55 -7.78 -8.01
N LEU A 277 13.03 -8.84 -7.35
CA LEU A 277 13.19 -8.85 -5.90
C LEU A 277 14.66 -8.72 -5.53
N ARG A 278 14.99 -7.66 -4.80
CA ARG A 278 16.36 -7.27 -4.49
C ARG A 278 16.49 -6.65 -3.12
N GLN A 279 17.69 -6.68 -2.55
CA GLN A 279 17.97 -6.10 -1.24
C GLN A 279 17.54 -4.62 -1.17
N ASN A 280 16.98 -4.22 -0.02
CA ASN A 280 16.46 -2.88 0.24
C ASN A 280 15.31 -2.41 -0.68
N SER A 281 14.67 -3.31 -1.42
CA SER A 281 13.39 -2.99 -2.08
C SER A 281 12.28 -2.78 -1.05
N SER A 282 11.30 -1.92 -1.35
CA SER A 282 10.10 -1.73 -0.53
C SER A 282 9.25 -3.01 -0.44
N SER A 283 9.34 -3.89 -1.44
CA SER A 283 8.65 -5.19 -1.50
C SER A 283 9.41 -6.32 -0.80
N ASN A 284 10.65 -6.08 -0.35
CA ASN A 284 11.41 -7.09 0.39
C ASN A 284 11.00 -7.14 1.87
N HIS A 285 10.50 -8.30 2.29
CA HIS A 285 10.03 -8.57 3.65
C HIS A 285 11.06 -9.31 4.52
N ASP A 286 12.35 -9.02 4.33
CA ASP A 286 13.46 -9.70 5.04
C ASP A 286 13.51 -9.40 6.56
N GLY A 287 12.63 -8.51 7.04
CA GLY A 287 12.50 -8.14 8.45
C GLY A 287 13.61 -7.23 8.97
N ASN A 288 14.58 -6.86 8.13
CA ASN A 288 15.72 -6.03 8.50
C ASN A 288 15.39 -4.55 8.27
N PHE A 289 14.75 -3.92 9.26
CA PHE A 289 14.47 -2.48 9.22
C PHE A 289 15.66 -1.71 9.77
N ASN A 290 16.40 -1.05 8.88
CA ASN A 290 17.57 -0.24 9.19
C ASN A 290 17.41 1.16 8.58
N LYS A 291 18.44 2.00 8.74
CA LYS A 291 18.45 3.37 8.21
C LYS A 291 18.26 3.42 6.70
N THR A 292 18.82 2.47 5.96
CA THR A 292 18.76 2.45 4.49
C THR A 292 17.39 2.03 3.95
N SER A 293 16.57 1.32 4.73
CA SER A 293 15.24 0.86 4.31
C SER A 293 14.08 1.73 4.80
N PHE A 294 14.35 2.77 5.59
CA PHE A 294 13.32 3.68 6.09
C PHE A 294 13.27 4.97 5.26
N PRO A 295 12.11 5.33 4.65
CA PRO A 295 12.02 6.51 3.80
C PRO A 295 12.34 7.82 4.53
N LEU A 296 13.13 8.69 3.90
CA LEU A 296 13.58 9.95 4.50
C LEU A 296 12.41 10.89 4.82
N TYR A 297 11.40 10.95 3.94
CA TYR A 297 10.19 11.75 4.16
C TYR A 297 9.37 11.32 5.39
N LEU A 298 9.66 10.16 5.99
CA LEU A 298 9.02 9.65 7.19
C LEU A 298 9.83 9.88 8.48
N ASP A 299 10.94 10.63 8.43
CA ASP A 299 11.83 10.87 9.58
C ASP A 299 11.10 11.45 10.80
N TYR A 300 10.02 12.22 10.59
CA TYR A 300 9.17 12.71 11.68
C TYR A 300 8.50 11.58 12.49
N ILE A 301 8.13 10.46 11.85
CA ILE A 301 7.61 9.28 12.54
C ILE A 301 8.74 8.65 13.37
N LEU A 302 9.94 8.56 12.81
CA LEU A 302 11.09 7.93 13.46
C LEU A 302 11.50 8.66 14.75
N LYS A 303 11.42 10.00 14.75
CA LYS A 303 11.67 10.85 15.93
C LYS A 303 10.74 10.51 17.10
N ASP A 304 9.44 10.34 16.84
CA ASP A 304 8.43 9.97 17.84
C ASP A 304 8.60 8.57 18.44
N PHE A 305 9.40 7.73 17.80
CA PHE A 305 9.78 6.38 18.25
C PHE A 305 11.21 6.29 18.75
N ASN A 306 11.84 7.42 19.13
CA ASN A 306 13.22 7.48 19.63
C ASN A 306 14.22 6.79 18.70
N HIS A 307 14.06 6.97 17.38
CA HIS A 307 14.90 6.35 16.35
C HIS A 307 14.84 4.81 16.32
N ASN A 308 13.75 4.21 16.84
CA ASN A 308 13.49 2.79 16.70
C ASN A 308 12.80 2.49 15.35
N TYR A 309 13.61 2.15 14.34
CA TYR A 309 13.16 1.84 12.97
C TYR A 309 12.09 0.76 12.90
N PHE A 310 12.24 -0.32 13.67
CA PHE A 310 11.27 -1.41 13.69
C PHE A 310 9.89 -0.94 14.17
N MET A 311 9.84 -0.21 15.29
CA MET A 311 8.59 0.30 15.85
C MET A 311 7.97 1.38 14.97
N ALA A 312 8.78 2.28 14.41
CA ALA A 312 8.34 3.33 13.50
C ALA A 312 7.72 2.74 12.22
N LYS A 313 8.39 1.78 11.56
CA LYS A 313 7.86 1.11 10.36
C LYS A 313 6.59 0.34 10.67
N LYS A 314 6.56 -0.36 11.80
CA LYS A 314 5.38 -1.12 12.23
C LYS A 314 4.18 -0.20 12.48
N TYR A 315 4.40 0.94 13.14
CA TYR A 315 3.37 1.97 13.29
C TYR A 315 2.90 2.48 11.93
N TYR A 316 3.83 2.85 11.05
CA TYR A 316 3.56 3.36 9.71
C TYR A 316 2.67 2.43 8.88
N ILE A 317 2.99 1.12 8.87
CA ILE A 317 2.20 0.10 8.18
C ILE A 317 0.75 0.04 8.73
N TYR A 318 0.58 -0.03 10.06
CA TYR A 318 -0.77 -0.13 10.63
C TYR A 318 -1.58 1.15 10.50
N ALA A 319 -0.94 2.31 10.61
CA ALA A 319 -1.58 3.60 10.35
C ALA A 319 -2.04 3.68 8.87
N SER A 320 -1.21 3.22 7.94
CA SER A 320 -1.52 3.16 6.51
C SER A 320 -2.74 2.29 6.22
N TRP A 321 -2.84 1.10 6.82
CA TRP A 321 -4.04 0.25 6.66
C TRP A 321 -5.33 0.94 7.11
N ILE A 322 -5.27 1.73 8.18
CA ILE A 322 -6.42 2.52 8.63
C ILE A 322 -6.76 3.66 7.66
N ILE A 323 -5.74 4.34 7.12
CA ILE A 323 -5.96 5.37 6.10
C ILE A 323 -6.63 4.75 4.88
N THR A 324 -6.09 3.65 4.34
CA THR A 324 -6.69 2.91 3.22
C THR A 324 -8.14 2.51 3.49
N CYS A 325 -8.45 1.99 4.68
CA CYS A 325 -9.83 1.66 5.06
C CYS A 325 -10.75 2.87 5.01
N ASN A 326 -10.31 4.00 5.60
CA ASN A 326 -11.14 5.20 5.68
C ASN A 326 -11.41 5.76 4.28
N THR A 327 -10.39 5.82 3.42
CA THR A 327 -10.54 6.31 2.05
C THR A 327 -11.44 5.40 1.21
N LEU A 328 -11.32 4.07 1.35
CA LEU A 328 -12.23 3.13 0.70
C LEU A 328 -13.67 3.27 1.21
N LEU A 329 -13.88 3.43 2.52
CA LEU A 329 -15.20 3.66 3.10
C LEU A 329 -15.81 4.97 2.59
N ASP A 330 -15.01 6.02 2.42
CA ASP A 330 -15.47 7.29 1.87
C ASP A 330 -15.91 7.13 0.41
N PHE A 331 -15.14 6.41 -0.40
CA PHE A 331 -15.53 6.05 -1.77
C PHE A 331 -16.84 5.26 -1.84
N LEU A 332 -17.06 4.34 -0.88
CA LEU A 332 -18.24 3.50 -0.84
C LEU A 332 -19.53 4.24 -0.42
N LYS A 333 -19.45 5.40 0.24
CA LYS A 333 -20.63 6.15 0.74
C LYS A 333 -21.70 6.42 -0.31
N SER A 334 -21.29 6.62 -1.57
CA SER A 334 -22.19 6.92 -2.69
C SER A 334 -22.60 5.69 -3.50
N LYS A 335 -22.16 4.48 -3.12
CA LYS A 335 -22.37 3.25 -3.89
C LYS A 335 -23.56 2.43 -3.37
N ASN A 336 -24.07 1.53 -4.21
CA ASN A 336 -25.17 0.64 -3.82
C ASN A 336 -24.73 -0.38 -2.75
N ARG A 337 -25.70 -0.88 -1.99
CA ARG A 337 -25.44 -1.76 -0.84
C ARG A 337 -24.72 -3.07 -1.20
N CYS A 338 -25.15 -3.75 -2.26
CA CYS A 338 -24.56 -5.03 -2.65
C CYS A 338 -23.06 -4.87 -2.96
N PHE A 339 -22.71 -3.85 -3.74
CA PHE A 339 -21.33 -3.52 -4.08
C PHE A 339 -20.48 -3.16 -2.85
N MET A 340 -21.05 -2.37 -1.92
CA MET A 340 -20.40 -2.06 -0.65
C MET A 340 -20.11 -3.33 0.16
N ASP A 341 -21.08 -4.24 0.29
CA ASP A 341 -20.96 -5.46 1.08
C ASP A 341 -19.77 -6.32 0.58
N THR A 342 -19.61 -6.43 -0.75
CA THR A 342 -18.53 -7.21 -1.37
C THR A 342 -17.14 -6.64 -1.05
N ILE A 343 -16.94 -5.32 -1.19
CA ILE A 343 -15.64 -4.68 -0.89
C ILE A 343 -15.35 -4.70 0.61
N ILE A 344 -16.37 -4.50 1.45
CA ILE A 344 -16.21 -4.55 2.90
C ILE A 344 -15.71 -5.93 3.35
N TYR A 345 -16.34 -6.98 2.82
CA TYR A 345 -15.99 -8.35 3.16
C TYR A 345 -14.61 -8.77 2.63
N ALA A 346 -14.32 -8.47 1.37
CA ALA A 346 -13.07 -8.87 0.72
C ALA A 346 -11.84 -8.16 1.30
N PHE A 347 -11.94 -6.84 1.58
CA PHE A 347 -10.77 -6.01 1.88
C PHE A 347 -10.87 -5.25 3.20
N ILE A 348 -11.93 -4.45 3.40
CA ILE A 348 -11.97 -3.49 4.53
C ILE A 348 -11.90 -4.24 5.87
N ASN A 349 -12.58 -5.37 6.02
CA ASN A 349 -12.46 -6.19 7.23
C ASN A 349 -11.00 -6.60 7.49
N LYS A 350 -10.27 -7.07 6.47
CA LYS A 350 -8.88 -7.52 6.62
C LYS A 350 -7.96 -6.36 7.00
N TYR A 351 -8.06 -5.24 6.30
CA TYR A 351 -7.25 -4.04 6.55
C TYR A 351 -7.56 -3.41 7.89
N PHE A 352 -8.84 -3.31 8.27
CA PHE A 352 -9.26 -2.76 9.56
C PHE A 352 -8.73 -3.61 10.71
N ASN A 353 -8.87 -4.94 10.60
CA ASN A 353 -8.35 -5.87 11.60
C ASN A 353 -6.82 -5.86 11.70
N ALA A 354 -6.10 -5.68 10.58
CA ALA A 354 -4.65 -5.50 10.59
C ALA A 354 -4.26 -4.18 11.28
N GLY A 355 -4.96 -3.09 10.96
CA GLY A 355 -4.72 -1.76 11.51
C GLY A 355 -5.08 -1.59 12.98
N LEU A 356 -5.94 -2.44 13.57
CA LEU A 356 -6.30 -2.39 15.01
C LEU A 356 -5.08 -2.36 15.94
N ILE A 357 -3.96 -2.96 15.52
CA ILE A 357 -2.72 -2.98 16.30
C ILE A 357 -2.20 -1.55 16.59
N LEU A 358 -2.57 -0.56 15.76
CA LEU A 358 -2.31 0.87 15.98
C LEU A 358 -2.72 1.34 17.39
N LEU A 359 -3.82 0.81 17.93
CA LEU A 359 -4.29 1.16 19.27
C LEU A 359 -3.32 0.77 20.39
N LYS A 360 -2.41 -0.18 20.14
CA LYS A 360 -1.41 -0.61 21.12
C LYS A 360 -0.20 0.32 21.18
N PHE A 361 -0.06 1.27 20.25
CA PHE A 361 1.02 2.25 20.27
C PHE A 361 0.66 3.41 21.20
N ASN A 362 1.67 3.98 21.87
CA ASN A 362 1.48 5.18 22.69
C ASN A 362 1.54 6.44 21.81
N SER A 363 2.61 6.60 21.03
CA SER A 363 2.76 7.69 20.05
C SER A 363 1.78 7.55 18.88
N ASP A 364 1.41 8.67 18.25
CA ASP A 364 0.56 8.73 17.06
C ASP A 364 0.98 9.87 16.10
N PRO A 365 2.22 9.85 15.55
CA PRO A 365 2.75 10.95 14.74
C PRO A 365 1.91 11.33 13.53
N MET A 366 1.20 10.35 12.91
CA MET A 366 0.32 10.60 11.76
C MET A 366 -1.09 11.05 12.17
N ARG A 367 -1.38 11.16 13.48
CA ARG A 367 -2.68 11.60 14.05
C ARG A 367 -3.88 10.80 13.51
N ILE A 368 -3.72 9.48 13.41
CA ILE A 368 -4.72 8.59 12.81
C ILE A 368 -5.66 7.99 13.85
N LYS A 369 -5.28 7.90 15.13
CA LYS A 369 -6.11 7.29 16.17
C LYS A 369 -7.45 8.02 16.35
N ASP A 370 -7.46 9.34 16.26
CA ASP A 370 -8.72 10.09 16.37
C ASP A 370 -9.61 9.90 15.14
N LYS A 371 -9.02 9.83 13.93
CA LYS A 371 -9.76 9.51 12.70
C LYS A 371 -10.34 8.09 12.74
N PHE A 372 -9.60 7.15 13.30
CA PHE A 372 -10.07 5.79 13.59
C PHE A 372 -11.27 5.79 14.55
N LEU A 373 -11.32 6.74 15.49
CA LEU A 373 -12.40 6.94 16.46
C LEU A 373 -13.58 7.76 15.93
N LEU A 374 -13.47 8.47 14.81
CA LEU A 374 -14.52 9.36 14.30
C LEU A 374 -15.41 8.71 13.24
N ASN A 375 -14.93 7.66 12.55
CA ASN A 375 -15.75 6.86 11.62
C ASN A 375 -16.85 6.01 12.31
N LYS A 376 -17.13 6.29 13.59
CA LYS A 376 -18.09 5.60 14.47
C LYS A 376 -19.55 5.65 13.99
N GLN A 377 -19.97 6.67 13.25
CA GLN A 377 -21.41 6.99 13.21
C GLN A 377 -22.21 6.37 12.05
N SER A 378 -21.61 5.91 10.94
CA SER A 378 -22.40 5.45 9.77
C SER A 378 -22.21 3.97 9.39
N PHE A 379 -20.97 3.46 9.32
CA PHE A 379 -20.70 2.10 8.82
C PHE A 379 -20.45 1.06 9.90
N ALA A 380 -19.76 1.43 10.98
CA ALA A 380 -19.43 0.51 12.09
C ALA A 380 -20.67 -0.11 12.75
N PHE A 381 -21.79 0.61 12.78
CA PHE A 381 -23.06 0.09 13.29
C PHE A 381 -23.74 -0.92 12.34
N LYS A 382 -23.41 -0.91 11.04
CA LYS A 382 -24.03 -1.78 10.04
C LYS A 382 -23.24 -3.09 9.85
N TYR A 383 -21.91 -3.08 9.97
CA TYR A 383 -21.04 -4.23 9.64
C TYR A 383 -20.13 -4.67 10.81
N PRO A 384 -19.90 -5.98 11.00
CA PRO A 384 -18.95 -6.48 11.99
C PRO A 384 -17.49 -6.32 11.51
N LEU A 385 -16.97 -5.09 11.52
CA LEU A 385 -15.62 -4.79 11.03
C LEU A 385 -14.49 -5.45 11.85
N ILE A 386 -14.74 -5.85 13.10
CA ILE A 386 -13.76 -6.50 13.97
C ILE A 386 -14.08 -7.99 14.08
N ASN A 387 -13.12 -8.84 13.76
CA ASN A 387 -13.24 -10.29 13.86
C ASN A 387 -13.24 -10.75 15.34
N ALA A 388 -13.91 -11.86 15.66
CA ALA A 388 -14.05 -12.36 17.03
C ALA A 388 -12.70 -12.61 17.71
N SER A 389 -11.71 -13.08 16.95
CA SER A 389 -10.33 -13.24 17.40
C SER A 389 -9.72 -11.94 17.92
N ASN A 390 -9.94 -10.83 17.23
CA ASN A 390 -9.44 -9.52 17.65
C ASN A 390 -10.25 -8.95 18.82
N ILE A 391 -11.56 -9.16 18.87
CA ILE A 391 -12.37 -8.83 20.05
C ILE A 391 -11.76 -9.45 21.31
N ILE A 392 -11.32 -10.72 21.24
CA ILE A 392 -10.71 -11.41 22.36
C ILE A 392 -9.27 -10.92 22.60
N LYS A 393 -8.43 -10.78 21.57
CA LYS A 393 -7.02 -10.33 21.73
C LYS A 393 -6.88 -8.96 22.36
N PHE A 394 -7.89 -8.11 22.22
CA PHE A 394 -7.88 -6.80 22.82
C PHE A 394 -8.71 -6.67 24.09
N SER A 395 -9.42 -7.73 24.49
CA SER A 395 -10.09 -7.78 25.80
C SER A 395 -9.11 -7.57 26.96
N LEU A 396 -9.63 -7.02 28.06
CA LEU A 396 -8.93 -6.89 29.34
C LEU A 396 -8.18 -8.16 29.73
N GLU A 397 -8.86 -9.31 29.63
CA GLU A 397 -8.35 -10.62 30.02
C GLU A 397 -7.11 -10.99 29.19
N TYR A 398 -7.18 -10.85 27.87
CA TYR A 398 -6.05 -11.23 27.03
C TYR A 398 -4.83 -10.34 27.26
N ARG A 399 -5.03 -9.03 27.35
CA ARG A 399 -3.92 -8.06 27.39
C ARG A 399 -3.19 -8.03 28.72
N ILE A 400 -3.90 -8.18 29.84
CA ILE A 400 -3.25 -8.35 31.16
C ILE A 400 -2.39 -9.62 31.13
N GLY A 401 -2.93 -10.72 30.61
CA GLY A 401 -2.19 -11.96 30.51
C GLY A 401 -1.00 -11.89 29.55
N GLU A 402 -1.09 -11.14 28.45
CA GLU A 402 0.03 -10.90 27.54
C GLU A 402 1.17 -10.17 28.26
N LEU A 403 0.85 -9.16 29.07
CA LEU A 403 1.84 -8.44 29.89
C LEU A 403 2.53 -9.37 30.91
N LEU A 404 1.77 -10.26 31.54
CA LEU A 404 2.33 -11.27 32.44
C LEU A 404 3.26 -12.24 31.71
N CYS A 405 2.89 -12.70 30.52
CA CYS A 405 3.72 -13.61 29.74
C CYS A 405 5.04 -12.96 29.29
N LYS A 406 5.07 -11.65 29.05
CA LYS A 406 6.26 -10.92 28.58
C LYS A 406 7.25 -10.60 29.71
N LYS A 407 6.79 -10.34 30.94
CA LYS A 407 7.67 -10.04 32.07
C LYS A 407 8.09 -11.33 32.79
N LYS A 408 9.36 -11.72 32.66
CA LYS A 408 9.97 -12.91 33.32
C LYS A 408 10.01 -12.86 34.86
N LYS A 409 9.46 -11.83 35.52
CA LYS A 409 9.40 -11.72 36.98
C LYS A 409 7.97 -11.47 37.44
N ILE A 410 7.55 -12.26 38.42
CA ILE A 410 6.26 -12.22 39.17
C ILE A 410 6.08 -10.93 39.99
N LEU A 411 6.96 -9.93 39.88
CA LEU A 411 6.73 -8.61 40.46
C LEU A 411 5.84 -7.78 39.53
N PHE A 412 4.61 -7.46 39.97
CA PHE A 412 4.29 -6.19 40.64
C PHE A 412 2.80 -5.83 40.47
N ILE A 413 2.01 -5.89 41.55
CA ILE A 413 0.58 -5.50 41.59
C ILE A 413 0.37 -4.05 41.10
N PHE A 414 1.30 -3.13 41.38
CA PHE A 414 1.19 -1.73 40.91
C PHE A 414 1.30 -1.58 39.38
N ASN A 415 2.06 -2.44 38.70
CA ASN A 415 2.11 -2.44 37.23
C ASN A 415 0.79 -2.94 36.61
N ILE A 416 0.08 -3.81 37.32
CA ILE A 416 -1.25 -4.28 36.91
C ILE A 416 -2.25 -3.13 37.00
N ILE A 417 -2.23 -2.31 38.06
CA ILE A 417 -3.17 -1.18 38.22
C ILE A 417 -3.01 -0.14 37.11
N LYS A 418 -1.78 0.26 36.78
CA LYS A 418 -1.54 1.19 35.66
C LYS A 418 -1.97 0.58 34.31
N ALA A 419 -1.62 -0.69 34.08
CA ALA A 419 -2.07 -1.40 32.89
C ALA A 419 -3.60 -1.49 32.83
N LEU A 420 -4.29 -1.73 33.94
CA LEU A 420 -5.76 -1.78 34.01
C LEU A 420 -6.39 -0.46 33.59
N TYR A 421 -5.80 0.69 33.96
CA TYR A 421 -6.31 2.00 33.56
C TYR A 421 -6.22 2.22 32.04
N ASP A 422 -5.03 2.03 31.46
CA ASP A 422 -4.82 2.17 30.02
C ASP A 422 -5.65 1.14 29.23
N ILE A 423 -5.80 -0.06 29.79
CA ILE A 423 -6.59 -1.12 29.18
C ILE A 423 -8.08 -0.81 29.17
N LYS A 424 -8.62 -0.28 30.26
CA LYS A 424 -10.04 0.07 30.39
C LYS A 424 -10.50 1.13 29.38
N ASN A 425 -9.64 2.09 29.02
CA ASN A 425 -9.97 3.09 27.99
C ASN A 425 -10.06 2.47 26.59
N GLN A 426 -9.20 1.49 26.28
CA GLN A 426 -9.22 0.78 25.01
C GLN A 426 -10.34 -0.29 24.94
N ASP A 427 -10.70 -0.90 26.07
CA ASP A 427 -11.85 -1.83 26.13
C ASP A 427 -13.18 -1.12 25.80
N LYS A 428 -13.34 0.15 26.22
CA LYS A 428 -14.48 0.97 25.81
C LYS A 428 -14.58 1.09 24.29
N PHE A 429 -13.46 1.26 23.60
CA PHE A 429 -13.44 1.31 22.13
C PHE A 429 -13.97 0.00 21.54
N ILE A 430 -13.46 -1.16 21.98
CA ILE A 430 -13.80 -2.45 21.35
C ILE A 430 -15.21 -2.92 21.70
N SER A 431 -15.67 -2.59 22.90
CA SER A 431 -17.06 -2.85 23.30
C SER A 431 -18.07 -2.16 22.37
N HIS A 432 -17.69 -1.05 21.73
CA HIS A 432 -18.53 -0.35 20.76
C HIS A 432 -18.66 -1.08 19.41
N TYR A 433 -17.62 -1.83 19.00
CA TYR A 433 -17.57 -2.57 17.74
C TYR A 433 -17.97 -4.04 17.89
N LYS A 434 -18.10 -4.53 19.13
CA LYS A 434 -18.68 -5.85 19.41
C LYS A 434 -20.20 -5.77 19.19
N LYS A 435 -20.64 -6.17 18.01
CA LYS A 435 -22.05 -6.09 17.59
C LYS A 435 -22.85 -7.34 17.92
N PHE A 436 -22.23 -8.51 17.82
CA PHE A 436 -22.91 -9.81 17.90
C PHE A 436 -22.38 -10.66 19.06
N ASP A 437 -23.08 -11.75 19.39
CA ASP A 437 -22.46 -12.80 20.19
C ASP A 437 -21.25 -13.36 19.41
N LEU A 438 -20.20 -13.76 20.12
CA LEU A 438 -18.97 -14.25 19.49
C LEU A 438 -19.23 -15.42 18.54
N LYS A 439 -20.27 -16.21 18.80
CA LYS A 439 -20.69 -17.37 17.99
C LYS A 439 -21.17 -17.01 16.59
N GLU A 440 -21.57 -15.76 16.36
CA GLU A 440 -22.10 -15.28 15.08
C GLU A 440 -21.00 -14.82 14.12
N TYR A 441 -19.74 -14.78 14.58
CA TYR A 441 -18.59 -14.41 13.76
C TYR A 441 -18.02 -15.63 13.03
N ILE A 442 -17.64 -15.44 11.78
CA ILE A 442 -17.06 -16.50 10.91
C ILE A 442 -15.81 -17.11 11.54
N ASP A 443 -14.99 -16.30 12.23
CA ASP A 443 -13.76 -16.76 12.88
C ASP A 443 -13.96 -17.20 14.35
N TYR A 444 -15.18 -17.55 14.75
CA TYR A 444 -15.50 -17.93 16.14
C TYR A 444 -14.61 -19.08 16.67
N HIS A 445 -14.32 -20.09 15.85
CA HIS A 445 -13.46 -21.20 16.26
C HIS A 445 -12.01 -20.77 16.54
N GLU A 446 -11.47 -19.84 15.76
CA GLU A 446 -10.16 -19.24 16.04
C GLU A 446 -10.20 -18.40 17.33
N ALA A 447 -11.30 -17.67 17.52
CA ALA A 447 -11.56 -16.92 18.74
C ALA A 447 -11.54 -17.83 19.99
N LEU A 448 -12.11 -19.04 19.90
CA LEU A 448 -12.05 -20.06 20.97
C LEU A 448 -10.62 -20.56 21.24
N LYS A 449 -9.79 -20.74 20.20
CA LYS A 449 -8.37 -21.09 20.38
C LYS A 449 -7.64 -20.00 21.16
N ILE A 450 -7.93 -18.72 20.89
CA ILE A 450 -7.35 -17.58 21.62
C ILE A 450 -7.81 -17.56 23.08
N LYS A 451 -9.07 -17.88 23.40
CA LYS A 451 -9.52 -18.06 24.80
C LYS A 451 -8.79 -19.19 25.52
N ASN A 452 -8.34 -20.20 24.79
CA ASN A 452 -7.55 -21.29 25.34
C ASN A 452 -6.07 -20.95 25.50
N HIS A 453 -5.60 -19.83 24.95
CA HIS A 453 -4.21 -19.39 25.07
C HIS A 453 -3.86 -19.04 26.52
N LEU A 454 -2.59 -19.24 26.89
CA LEU A 454 -2.08 -18.98 28.24
C LEU A 454 -2.36 -17.54 28.70
N SER A 455 -2.13 -16.57 27.81
CA SER A 455 -2.39 -15.16 28.10
C SER A 455 -3.84 -14.94 28.52
N TYR A 456 -4.82 -15.39 27.73
CA TYR A 456 -6.22 -15.22 28.10
C TYR A 456 -6.54 -15.86 29.46
N LYS A 457 -6.09 -17.11 29.69
CA LYS A 457 -6.36 -17.82 30.95
C LYS A 457 -5.79 -17.10 32.17
N LEU A 458 -4.54 -16.63 32.10
CA LEU A 458 -3.88 -15.91 33.20
C LEU A 458 -4.57 -14.59 33.49
N GLY A 459 -4.86 -13.78 32.46
CA GLY A 459 -5.51 -12.50 32.68
C GLY A 459 -6.98 -12.64 33.08
N ASN A 460 -7.70 -13.65 32.58
CA ASN A 460 -9.06 -13.96 33.04
C ASN A 460 -9.09 -14.29 34.54
N ALA A 461 -8.12 -15.07 35.06
CA ALA A 461 -8.00 -15.33 36.49
C ALA A 461 -7.79 -14.04 37.31
N ILE A 462 -6.96 -13.11 36.80
CA ILE A 462 -6.77 -11.79 37.42
C ILE A 462 -8.07 -10.98 37.43
N VAL A 463 -8.70 -10.81 36.26
CA VAL A 463 -9.94 -10.02 36.12
C VAL A 463 -11.03 -10.56 37.04
N LEU A 464 -11.22 -11.88 37.08
CA LEU A 464 -12.15 -12.53 38.00
C LEU A 464 -11.77 -12.33 39.48
N SER A 465 -10.48 -12.27 39.80
CA SER A 465 -10.04 -12.07 41.19
C SER A 465 -10.29 -10.65 41.68
N PHE A 466 -10.12 -9.65 40.82
CA PHE A 466 -10.51 -8.27 41.12
C PHE A 466 -12.03 -8.08 41.13
N LYS A 467 -12.78 -8.69 40.20
CA LYS A 467 -14.25 -8.60 40.15
C LYS A 467 -14.93 -9.19 41.39
N TYR A 468 -14.37 -10.27 41.94
CA TYR A 468 -14.92 -10.97 43.10
C TYR A 468 -13.96 -10.93 44.29
N TRP A 469 -13.28 -9.78 44.49
CA TRP A 469 -12.29 -9.59 45.53
C TRP A 469 -12.83 -9.91 46.94
N TYR A 470 -14.08 -9.52 47.21
CA TYR A 470 -14.81 -9.76 48.46
C TYR A 470 -15.05 -11.25 48.77
N LYS A 471 -14.90 -12.16 47.79
CA LYS A 471 -15.00 -13.62 47.99
C LYS A 471 -13.65 -14.29 48.30
N GLY A 472 -12.66 -13.51 48.73
CA GLY A 472 -11.31 -13.99 49.04
C GLY A 472 -10.51 -14.45 47.81
N ARG A 473 -10.94 -14.12 46.59
CA ARG A 473 -10.25 -14.56 45.36
C ARG A 473 -8.86 -13.96 45.21
N LEU A 474 -8.62 -12.74 45.70
CA LEU A 474 -7.29 -12.13 45.68
C LEU A 474 -6.25 -12.96 46.46
N LEU A 475 -6.66 -13.61 47.56
CA LEU A 475 -5.79 -14.50 48.33
C LEU A 475 -5.47 -15.81 47.59
N LYS A 476 -6.40 -16.29 46.75
CA LYS A 476 -6.24 -17.53 45.96
C LYS A 476 -5.51 -17.32 44.63
N LEU A 477 -5.45 -16.08 44.14
CA LEU A 477 -4.90 -15.72 42.84
C LEU A 477 -3.47 -16.26 42.59
N PRO A 478 -2.50 -16.16 43.53
CA PRO A 478 -1.16 -16.70 43.29
C PRO A 478 -1.16 -18.21 42.98
N PHE A 479 -1.97 -18.98 43.70
CA PHE A 479 -2.08 -20.43 43.51
C PHE A 479 -2.77 -20.77 42.17
N GLU A 480 -3.81 -20.01 41.81
CA GLU A 480 -4.52 -20.17 40.54
C GLU A 480 -3.60 -19.90 39.34
N LEU A 481 -2.81 -18.81 39.37
CA LEU A 481 -1.85 -18.48 38.32
C LEU A 481 -0.78 -19.57 38.15
N VAL A 482 -0.24 -20.10 39.25
CA VAL A 482 0.73 -21.21 39.20
C VAL A 482 0.10 -22.47 38.61
N SER A 483 -1.14 -22.79 38.98
CA SER A 483 -1.87 -23.94 38.45
C SER A 483 -2.09 -23.84 36.94
N ILE A 484 -2.56 -22.67 36.46
CA ILE A 484 -2.76 -22.38 35.03
C ILE A 484 -1.44 -22.56 34.27
N TYR A 485 -0.35 -22.00 34.77
CA TYR A 485 0.97 -22.08 34.14
C TYR A 485 1.51 -23.52 34.09
N LYS A 486 1.36 -24.29 35.19
CA LYS A 486 1.75 -25.71 35.24
C LYS A 486 0.94 -26.56 34.25
N LYS A 487 -0.38 -26.34 34.16
CA LYS A 487 -1.25 -27.04 33.20
C LYS A 487 -0.82 -26.76 31.76
N HIS A 488 -0.51 -25.50 31.43
CA HIS A 488 -0.03 -25.11 30.10
C HIS A 488 1.32 -25.75 29.73
N LYS A 489 2.25 -25.84 30.69
CA LYS A 489 3.53 -26.54 30.48
C LYS A 489 3.34 -28.04 30.21
N ARG A 490 2.35 -28.67 30.84
CA ARG A 490 2.04 -30.10 30.62
C ARG A 490 1.44 -30.38 29.25
N THR A 491 0.68 -29.44 28.68
CA THR A 491 0.07 -29.56 27.34
C THR A 491 1.01 -29.19 26.19
N LYS A 492 2.21 -28.67 26.48
CA LYS A 492 3.23 -28.31 25.48
C LYS A 492 4.32 -29.38 25.31
N ARG A 493 4.41 -30.32 26.24
CA ARG A 493 5.15 -31.57 26.12
C ARG A 493 4.22 -32.59 25.49
#